data_AF-A0AAN8T1A6-F1
#
_entry.id   AF-A0AAN8T1A6-F1
#
_cell.length_a   1.000
_cell.length_b   1.000
_cell.length_c   1.000
_cell.angle_alpha   90.00
_cell.angle_beta   90.00
_cell.angle_gamma   90.00
#
_symmetry.space_group_name_H-M   'P 1'
#
loop_
_entity.id
_entity.type
_entity.pdbx_description
1 polymer ?
#
loop_
_entity_poly.entity_id
_entity_poly.type
_entity_poly.pdbx_seq_one_letter_code
_entity_poly.pdbx_strand_id
1 'polypeptide(L)'
;MEGHDKISATQKPTPSAEMLATAKGDIERLLNMPSQNMLLPENCLALSAPLSIYVAAPDLSAERALALEKLKENLPHFSLTLRRAKKDKAEYFSKAAKKTHLVDELIKDQELYTDLKDCRGTLDIQISKLVAKMKDAQTKIEAIEEQKLNLAKRCFKKLVFLIKWKLSFNP
;
A
#
# COMPACT_ATOMS: atom_id res chain seq x y z
N MET A 1 -2.45 77.97 38.17
CA MET A 1 -3.36 77.65 37.05
C MET A 1 -2.60 76.77 36.10
N GLU A 2 -2.71 75.45 36.31
CA GLU A 2 -2.13 74.42 35.44
C GLU A 2 -2.95 74.35 34.15
N GLY A 3 -2.28 74.55 33.02
CA GLY A 3 -2.82 74.29 31.69
C GLY A 3 -2.64 72.81 31.36
N HIS A 4 -3.75 72.10 31.22
CA HIS A 4 -3.79 70.74 30.71
C HIS A 4 -3.64 70.73 29.19
N ASP A 5 -2.49 70.31 28.68
CA ASP A 5 -2.38 69.82 27.30
C ASP A 5 -2.43 68.28 27.31
N LYS A 6 -3.65 67.78 27.13
CA LYS A 6 -3.96 66.37 26.93
C LYS A 6 -3.59 66.00 25.50
N ILE A 7 -2.44 65.35 25.33
CA ILE A 7 -1.97 64.81 24.04
C ILE A 7 -3.00 63.76 23.58
N SER A 8 -3.78 64.15 22.56
CA SER A 8 -4.80 63.32 21.94
C SER A 8 -4.16 62.23 21.07
N ALA A 9 -4.70 61.03 21.24
CA ALA A 9 -4.78 59.91 20.31
C ALA A 9 -3.69 59.75 19.24
N THR A 10 -2.98 58.64 19.32
CA THR A 10 -2.15 58.02 18.26
C THR A 10 -2.95 57.87 16.96
N GLN A 11 -3.02 58.92 16.13
CA GLN A 11 -3.59 58.84 14.79
C GLN A 11 -2.60 58.06 13.92
N LYS A 12 -3.03 56.89 13.41
CA LYS A 12 -2.29 56.21 12.34
C LYS A 12 -2.17 57.19 11.17
N PRO A 13 -0.96 57.40 10.60
CA PRO A 13 -0.78 58.32 9.50
C PRO A 13 -1.64 57.87 8.31
N THR A 14 -2.40 58.81 7.75
CA THR A 14 -3.23 58.57 6.56
C THR A 14 -2.31 58.22 5.38
N PRO A 15 -2.52 57.08 4.70
CA PRO A 15 -1.68 56.70 3.56
C PRO A 15 -1.89 57.65 2.38
N SER A 16 -0.81 57.94 1.64
CA SER A 16 -0.90 58.79 0.44
C SER A 16 -1.60 58.07 -0.72
N ALA A 17 -2.08 58.84 -1.71
CA ALA A 17 -2.72 58.29 -2.90
C ALA A 17 -1.79 57.33 -3.67
N GLU A 18 -0.49 57.62 -3.75
CA GLU A 18 0.52 56.75 -4.37
C GLU A 18 0.71 55.44 -3.60
N MET A 19 0.73 55.49 -2.26
CA MET A 19 0.80 54.29 -1.42
C MET A 19 -0.43 53.41 -1.61
N LEU A 20 -1.62 53.99 -1.71
CA LEU A 20 -2.86 53.26 -1.94
C LEU A 20 -2.90 52.63 -3.34
N ALA A 21 -2.45 53.34 -4.37
CA ALA A 21 -2.35 52.82 -5.73
C ALA A 21 -1.38 51.64 -5.81
N THR A 22 -0.22 51.76 -5.16
CA THR A 22 0.79 50.70 -5.09
C THR A 22 0.26 49.48 -4.33
N ALA A 23 -0.33 49.68 -3.15
CA ALA A 23 -0.90 48.60 -2.36
C ALA A 23 -2.03 47.86 -3.10
N LYS A 24 -2.87 48.58 -3.84
CA LYS A 24 -3.90 47.97 -4.69
C LYS A 24 -3.30 47.09 -5.77
N GLY A 25 -2.28 47.57 -6.47
CA GLY A 25 -1.57 46.80 -7.50
C GLY A 25 -0.91 45.54 -6.94
N ASP A 26 -0.28 45.65 -5.75
CA ASP A 26 0.34 44.50 -5.08
C ASP A 26 -0.68 43.45 -4.63
N ILE A 27 -1.82 43.89 -4.06
CA ILE A 27 -2.92 42.99 -3.69
C ILE A 27 -3.45 42.28 -4.93
N GLU A 28 -3.73 43.02 -6.01
CA GLU A 28 -4.27 42.45 -7.25
C GLU A 28 -3.30 41.42 -7.86
N ARG A 29 -2.01 41.74 -7.92
CA ARG A 29 -0.97 40.81 -8.38
C ARG A 29 -0.95 39.52 -7.57
N LEU A 30 -1.03 39.60 -6.25
CA LEU A 30 -0.98 38.43 -5.36
C LEU A 30 -2.27 37.60 -5.40
N LEU A 31 -3.44 38.24 -5.50
CA LEU A 31 -4.73 37.56 -5.61
C LEU A 31 -4.93 36.90 -6.97
N ASN A 32 -4.31 37.41 -8.02
CA ASN A 32 -4.34 36.81 -9.35
C ASN A 32 -3.42 35.57 -9.47
N MET A 33 -2.62 35.25 -8.45
CA MET A 33 -1.85 34.01 -8.41
C MET A 33 -2.75 32.82 -8.08
N PRO A 34 -2.39 31.59 -8.51
CA PRO A 34 -3.02 30.39 -8.02
C PRO A 34 -2.99 30.35 -6.50
N SER A 35 -4.10 29.96 -5.86
CA SER A 35 -4.23 29.90 -4.39
C SER A 35 -3.11 29.10 -3.72
N GLN A 36 -2.58 28.10 -4.42
CA GLN A 36 -1.45 27.26 -3.97
C GLN A 36 -0.14 28.03 -3.83
N ASN A 37 0.05 29.05 -4.66
CA ASN A 37 1.20 29.94 -4.65
C ASN A 37 0.92 31.14 -3.74
N MET A 38 -0.28 31.72 -3.82
CA MET A 38 -0.69 32.84 -2.96
C MET A 38 -0.58 32.49 -1.47
N LEU A 39 -0.94 31.27 -1.07
CA LEU A 39 -0.90 30.81 0.32
C LEU A 39 0.47 30.30 0.77
N LEU A 40 1.53 30.52 -0.01
CA LEU A 40 2.89 30.30 0.48
C LEU A 40 3.21 31.29 1.61
N PRO A 41 4.03 30.89 2.61
CA PRO A 41 4.35 31.76 3.73
C PRO A 41 4.89 33.12 3.31
N GLU A 42 5.79 33.17 2.32
CA GLU A 42 6.35 34.45 1.84
C GLU A 42 5.28 35.35 1.21
N ASN A 43 4.37 34.77 0.43
CA ASN A 43 3.33 35.51 -0.27
C ASN A 43 2.22 35.99 0.68
N CYS A 44 1.87 35.21 1.71
CA CYS A 44 0.97 35.66 2.78
C CYS A 44 1.56 36.84 3.55
N LEU A 45 2.87 36.80 3.86
CA LEU A 45 3.55 37.92 4.51
C LEU A 45 3.58 39.15 3.60
N ALA A 46 3.90 38.97 2.32
CA ALA A 46 3.88 40.04 1.32
C ALA A 46 2.50 40.68 1.13
N LEU A 47 1.41 39.92 1.32
CA LEU A 47 0.03 40.42 1.23
C LEU A 47 -0.39 41.22 2.48
N SER A 48 0.19 40.93 3.64
CA SER A 48 -0.20 41.54 4.92
C SER A 48 0.06 43.06 5.00
N ALA A 49 1.15 43.53 4.40
CA ALA A 49 1.54 44.94 4.37
C ALA A 49 0.59 45.80 3.51
N PRO A 50 0.34 45.48 2.23
CA PRO A 50 -0.58 46.26 1.41
C PRO A 50 -2.02 46.16 1.90
N LEU A 51 -2.45 45.03 2.48
CA LEU A 51 -3.76 44.95 3.17
C LEU A 51 -3.85 45.96 4.32
N SER A 52 -2.79 46.12 5.11
CA SER A 52 -2.77 47.07 6.22
C SER A 52 -2.81 48.53 5.74
N ILE A 53 -2.16 48.83 4.60
CA ILE A 53 -2.23 50.15 3.95
C ILE A 53 -3.65 50.42 3.45
N TYR A 54 -4.27 49.44 2.80
CA TYR A 54 -5.60 49.59 2.23
C TYR A 54 -6.70 49.71 3.29
N VAL A 55 -6.56 49.04 4.44
CA VAL A 55 -7.44 49.19 5.61
C VAL A 55 -7.45 50.63 6.15
N ALA A 56 -6.31 51.34 6.08
CA ALA A 56 -6.18 52.71 6.55
C ALA A 56 -6.66 53.76 5.54
N ALA A 57 -7.25 53.35 4.40
CA ALA A 57 -7.74 54.28 3.39
C ALA A 57 -8.94 55.10 3.92
N PRO A 58 -8.94 56.44 3.73
CA PRO A 58 -9.97 57.33 4.30
C PRO A 58 -11.37 57.09 3.70
N ASP A 59 -11.45 56.56 2.48
CA ASP A 59 -12.71 56.34 1.77
C ASP A 59 -13.27 54.92 1.95
N LEU A 60 -12.66 54.11 2.82
CA LEU A 60 -13.06 52.72 3.03
C LEU A 60 -14.20 52.64 4.05
N SER A 61 -15.32 52.02 3.68
CA SER A 61 -16.42 51.71 4.62
C SER A 61 -15.92 50.84 5.79
N ALA A 62 -16.47 51.05 6.98
CA ALA A 62 -16.11 50.28 8.18
C ALA A 62 -16.26 48.75 8.00
N GLU A 63 -17.28 48.29 7.27
CA GLU A 63 -17.48 46.87 6.98
C GLU A 63 -16.34 46.27 6.15
N ARG A 64 -15.89 46.99 5.11
CA ARG A 64 -14.75 46.57 4.27
C ARG A 64 -13.45 46.60 5.04
N ALA A 65 -13.22 47.61 5.89
CA ALA A 65 -12.04 47.67 6.75
C ALA A 65 -11.98 46.45 7.69
N LEU A 66 -13.10 46.11 8.32
CA LEU A 66 -13.22 44.94 9.18
C LEU A 66 -13.00 43.62 8.42
N ALA A 67 -13.54 43.50 7.20
CA ALA A 67 -13.36 42.32 6.38
C ALA A 67 -11.88 42.10 5.97
N LEU A 68 -11.16 43.17 5.64
CA LEU A 68 -9.75 43.10 5.28
C LEU A 68 -8.84 42.76 6.46
N GLU A 69 -9.13 43.29 7.66
CA GLU A 69 -8.39 42.88 8.87
C GLU A 69 -8.65 41.41 9.21
N LYS A 70 -9.90 40.95 9.13
CA LYS A 70 -10.21 39.51 9.29
C LYS A 70 -9.50 38.65 8.25
N LEU A 71 -9.44 39.08 7.00
CA LEU A 71 -8.72 38.36 5.96
C LEU A 71 -7.23 38.23 6.33
N LYS A 72 -6.60 39.35 6.71
CA LYS A 72 -5.20 39.41 7.12
C LYS A 72 -4.90 38.50 8.30
N GLU A 73 -5.74 38.51 9.33
CA GLU A 73 -5.62 37.64 10.50
C GLU A 73 -5.71 36.14 10.15
N ASN A 74 -6.52 35.80 9.15
CA ASN A 74 -6.74 34.40 8.75
C ASN A 74 -5.74 33.87 7.70
N LEU A 75 -4.96 34.74 7.04
CA LEU A 75 -3.96 34.31 6.03
C LEU A 75 -2.98 33.25 6.53
N PRO A 76 -2.38 33.36 7.74
CA PRO A 76 -1.49 32.33 8.27
C PRO A 76 -2.21 31.00 8.49
N HIS A 77 -3.48 31.05 8.91
CA HIS A 77 -4.30 29.86 9.13
C HIS A 77 -4.60 29.13 7.82
N PHE A 78 -4.96 29.86 6.76
CA PHE A 78 -5.16 29.29 5.43
C PHE A 78 -3.88 28.66 4.87
N SER A 79 -2.74 29.35 5.00
CA SER A 79 -1.43 28.81 4.60
C SER A 79 -1.07 27.52 5.33
N LEU A 80 -1.26 27.49 6.64
CA LEU A 80 -0.99 26.30 7.46
C LEU A 80 -1.91 25.13 7.07
N THR A 81 -3.20 25.41 6.91
CA THR A 81 -4.21 24.40 6.56
C THR A 81 -3.92 23.77 5.20
N LEU A 82 -3.60 24.59 4.18
CA LEU A 82 -3.24 24.08 2.87
C LEU A 82 -1.98 23.19 2.92
N ARG A 83 -0.96 23.59 3.67
CA ARG A 83 0.28 22.79 3.81
C ARG A 83 0.03 21.45 4.50
N ARG A 84 -0.78 21.43 5.56
CA ARG A 84 -1.19 20.18 6.23
C ARG A 84 -1.95 19.29 5.27
N ALA A 85 -2.98 19.82 4.59
CA ALA A 85 -3.74 19.06 3.61
C ALA A 85 -2.86 18.48 2.48
N LYS A 86 -1.87 19.24 1.98
CA LYS A 86 -0.91 18.73 0.99
C LYS A 86 -0.06 17.59 1.55
N LYS A 87 0.43 17.71 2.78
CA LYS A 87 1.21 16.67 3.46
C LYS A 87 0.36 15.39 3.66
N ASP A 88 -0.85 15.54 4.18
CA ASP A 88 -1.76 14.43 4.45
C ASP A 88 -2.14 13.71 3.15
N LYS A 89 -2.39 14.47 2.07
CA LYS A 89 -2.62 13.93 0.74
C LYS A 89 -1.42 13.11 0.25
N ALA A 90 -0.21 13.65 0.35
CA ALA A 90 1.00 12.94 -0.07
C ALA A 90 1.25 11.66 0.74
N GLU A 91 1.03 11.71 2.06
CA GLU A 91 1.14 10.56 2.94
C GLU A 91 0.10 9.49 2.61
N TYR A 92 -1.15 9.88 2.35
CA TYR A 92 -2.21 8.98 1.91
C TYR A 92 -1.83 8.24 0.63
N PHE A 93 -1.37 8.95 -0.41
CA PHE A 93 -0.97 8.31 -1.66
C PHE A 93 0.23 7.38 -1.49
N SER A 94 1.21 7.77 -0.67
CA SER A 94 2.36 6.90 -0.34
C SER A 94 1.91 5.60 0.35
N LYS A 95 1.00 5.69 1.33
CA LYS A 95 0.44 4.52 2.02
C LYS A 95 -0.41 3.66 1.09
N ALA A 96 -1.24 4.27 0.24
CA ALA A 96 -2.08 3.56 -0.71
C ALA A 96 -1.23 2.79 -1.74
N ALA A 97 -0.15 3.39 -2.25
CA ALA A 97 0.78 2.74 -3.17
C ALA A 97 1.44 1.50 -2.54
N LYS A 98 1.94 1.63 -1.30
CA LYS A 98 2.51 0.49 -0.56
C LYS A 98 1.49 -0.64 -0.35
N LYS A 99 0.26 -0.29 0.01
CA LYS A 99 -0.81 -1.28 0.21
C LYS A 99 -1.17 -1.99 -1.10
N THR A 100 -1.20 -1.26 -2.21
CA THR A 100 -1.46 -1.83 -3.54
C THR A 100 -0.39 -2.85 -3.92
N HIS A 101 0.89 -2.50 -3.74
CA HIS A 101 2.00 -3.43 -3.98
C HIS A 101 1.89 -4.72 -3.16
N LEU A 102 1.60 -4.61 -1.86
CA LEU A 102 1.43 -5.78 -0.99
C LEU A 102 0.26 -6.67 -1.42
N VAL A 103 -0.84 -6.06 -1.90
CA VAL A 103 -1.98 -6.82 -2.42
C VAL A 103 -1.59 -7.56 -3.70
N ASP A 104 -0.84 -6.93 -4.60
CA ASP A 104 -0.37 -7.58 -5.84
C ASP A 104 0.57 -8.76 -5.54
N GLU A 105 1.46 -8.62 -4.55
CA GLU A 105 2.32 -9.73 -4.09
C GLU A 105 1.50 -10.86 -3.49
N LEU A 106 0.53 -10.55 -2.63
CA LEU A 106 -0.36 -11.57 -2.04
C LEU A 106 -1.18 -12.31 -3.10
N ILE A 107 -1.62 -11.63 -4.16
CA ILE A 107 -2.33 -12.26 -5.27
C ILE A 107 -1.41 -13.26 -5.98
N LYS A 108 -0.18 -12.87 -6.32
CA LYS A 108 0.80 -13.75 -6.97
C LYS A 108 1.13 -14.98 -6.11
N ASP A 109 1.32 -14.78 -4.81
CA ASP A 109 1.59 -15.88 -3.89
C ASP A 109 0.39 -16.84 -3.78
N GLN A 110 -0.83 -16.31 -3.80
CA GLN A 110 -2.05 -17.10 -3.75
C GLN A 110 -2.27 -17.91 -5.04
N GLU A 111 -1.96 -17.35 -6.20
CA GLU A 111 -1.96 -18.04 -7.49
C GLU A 111 -0.94 -19.19 -7.47
N LEU A 112 0.31 -18.92 -7.09
CA LEU A 112 1.36 -19.93 -6.97
C LEU A 112 1.00 -21.06 -6.00
N TYR A 113 0.42 -20.71 -4.84
CA TYR A 113 -0.04 -21.71 -3.88
C TYR A 113 -1.08 -22.65 -4.48
N THR A 114 -2.00 -22.11 -5.28
CA THR A 114 -3.07 -22.89 -5.92
C THR A 114 -2.48 -23.86 -6.94
N ASP A 115 -1.56 -23.39 -7.79
CA ASP A 115 -0.87 -24.23 -8.78
C ASP A 115 -0.09 -25.38 -8.11
N LEU A 116 0.65 -25.06 -7.04
CA LEU A 116 1.43 -26.07 -6.29
C LEU A 116 0.52 -27.09 -5.60
N LYS A 117 -0.63 -26.63 -5.06
CA LYS A 117 -1.61 -27.51 -4.43
C LYS A 117 -2.20 -28.49 -5.43
N ASP A 118 -2.51 -28.04 -6.65
CA ASP A 118 -3.05 -28.88 -7.72
C ASP A 118 -2.00 -29.88 -8.24
N CYS A 119 -0.75 -29.44 -8.39
CA CYS A 119 0.37 -30.32 -8.71
C CYS A 119 0.55 -31.42 -7.66
N ARG A 120 0.51 -31.05 -6.37
CA ARG A 120 0.59 -32.00 -5.26
C ARG A 120 -0.53 -33.03 -5.32
N GLY A 121 -1.78 -32.61 -5.55
CA GLY A 121 -2.91 -33.53 -5.70
C GLY A 121 -2.71 -34.54 -6.83
N THR A 122 -2.14 -34.09 -7.95
CA THR A 122 -1.80 -34.98 -9.07
C THR A 122 -0.73 -36.01 -8.69
N LEU A 123 0.30 -35.60 -7.97
CA LEU A 123 1.35 -36.49 -7.49
C LEU A 123 0.81 -37.52 -6.49
N ASP A 124 -0.05 -37.12 -5.56
CA ASP A 124 -0.67 -38.03 -4.57
C ASP A 124 -1.47 -39.14 -5.28
N ILE A 125 -2.19 -38.81 -6.36
CA ILE A 125 -2.91 -39.79 -7.20
C ILE A 125 -1.92 -40.74 -7.89
N GLN A 126 -0.83 -40.21 -8.46
CA GLN A 126 0.18 -41.03 -9.16
C GLN A 126 0.89 -41.99 -8.19
N ILE A 127 1.28 -41.50 -7.02
CA ILE A 127 1.89 -42.31 -5.95
C ILE A 127 0.92 -43.42 -5.53
N SER A 128 -0.35 -43.10 -5.30
CA SER A 128 -1.36 -44.10 -4.93
C SER A 128 -1.50 -45.20 -5.99
N LYS A 129 -1.50 -44.85 -7.28
CA LYS A 129 -1.54 -45.82 -8.39
C LYS A 129 -0.28 -46.70 -8.44
N LEU A 130 0.90 -46.12 -8.25
CA LEU A 130 2.16 -46.86 -8.23
C LEU A 130 2.23 -47.83 -7.05
N VAL A 131 1.82 -47.40 -5.86
CA VAL A 131 1.74 -48.24 -4.66
C VAL A 131 0.80 -49.44 -4.90
N ALA A 132 -0.36 -49.22 -5.52
CA ALA A 132 -1.29 -50.31 -5.85
C ALA A 132 -0.66 -51.32 -6.83
N LYS A 133 -0.01 -50.83 -7.90
CA LYS A 133 0.71 -51.69 -8.86
C LYS A 133 1.83 -52.49 -8.22
N MET A 134 2.58 -51.87 -7.30
CA MET A 134 3.67 -52.53 -6.58
C MET A 134 3.13 -53.67 -5.70
N LYS A 135 2.03 -53.45 -4.98
CA LYS A 135 1.39 -54.50 -4.17
C LYS A 135 0.91 -55.67 -5.03
N ASP A 136 0.25 -55.39 -6.16
CA ASP A 136 -0.19 -56.44 -7.10
C ASP A 136 0.99 -57.24 -7.67
N ALA A 137 2.08 -56.57 -8.05
CA ALA A 137 3.29 -57.22 -8.52
C ALA A 137 3.92 -58.11 -7.43
N GLN A 138 3.94 -57.64 -6.18
CA GLN A 138 4.48 -58.40 -5.06
C GLN A 138 3.68 -59.68 -4.79
N THR A 139 2.35 -59.60 -4.78
CA THR A 139 1.48 -60.79 -4.65
C THR A 139 1.71 -61.80 -5.77
N LYS A 140 1.95 -61.33 -7.01
CA LYS A 140 2.29 -62.22 -8.13
C LYS A 140 3.64 -62.92 -7.95
N ILE A 141 4.64 -62.22 -7.42
CA ILE A 141 5.96 -62.79 -7.12
C ILE A 141 5.80 -63.90 -6.06
N GLU A 142 5.10 -63.62 -4.96
CA GLU A 142 4.84 -64.58 -3.89
C GLU A 142 4.15 -65.85 -4.42
N ALA A 143 3.13 -65.69 -5.28
CA ALA A 143 2.45 -66.81 -5.92
C ALA A 143 3.38 -67.65 -6.83
N ILE A 144 4.28 -66.99 -7.58
CA ILE A 144 5.26 -67.69 -8.42
C ILE A 144 6.26 -68.47 -7.56
N GLU A 145 6.74 -67.88 -6.47
CA GLU A 145 7.66 -68.55 -5.54
C GLU A 145 7.02 -69.78 -4.90
N GLU A 146 5.76 -69.66 -4.48
CA GLU A 146 4.99 -70.79 -3.94
C GLU A 146 4.82 -71.91 -4.98
N GLN A 147 4.45 -71.56 -6.22
CA GLN A 147 4.35 -72.53 -7.31
C GLN A 147 5.68 -73.24 -7.57
N LYS A 148 6.79 -72.50 -7.63
CA LYS A 148 8.14 -73.06 -7.80
C LYS A 148 8.49 -74.03 -6.68
N LEU A 149 8.21 -73.67 -5.42
CA LEU A 149 8.46 -74.53 -4.26
C LEU A 149 7.65 -75.83 -4.33
N ASN A 150 6.37 -75.75 -4.71
CA ASN A 150 5.49 -76.90 -4.85
C ASN A 150 5.93 -77.83 -5.99
N LEU A 151 6.32 -77.28 -7.14
CA LEU A 151 6.92 -78.02 -8.25
C LEU A 151 8.20 -78.74 -7.81
N ALA A 152 9.13 -78.05 -7.14
CA ALA A 152 10.36 -78.65 -6.64
C ALA A 152 10.09 -79.82 -5.69
N LYS A 153 9.18 -79.65 -4.72
CA LYS A 153 8.75 -80.73 -3.81
C LYS A 153 8.17 -81.93 -4.56
N ARG A 154 7.33 -81.70 -5.59
CA ARG A 154 6.73 -82.76 -6.39
C ARG A 154 7.77 -83.52 -7.22
N CYS A 155 8.69 -82.81 -7.87
CA CYS A 155 9.79 -83.39 -8.63
C CYS A 155 10.70 -84.23 -7.73
N PHE A 156 11.06 -83.71 -6.54
CA PHE A 156 11.86 -84.44 -5.56
C PHE A 156 11.19 -85.75 -5.13
N LYS A 157 9.90 -85.72 -4.77
CA LYS A 157 9.12 -86.94 -4.44
C LYS A 157 9.14 -87.96 -5.57
N LYS A 158 8.96 -87.51 -6.81
CA LYS A 158 8.98 -88.38 -8.00
C LYS A 158 10.37 -89.01 -8.21
N LEU A 159 11.43 -88.23 -8.05
CA LEU A 159 12.81 -88.71 -8.16
C LEU A 159 13.12 -89.78 -7.11
N VAL A 160 12.76 -89.54 -5.84
CA VAL A 160 12.93 -90.51 -4.75
C VAL A 160 12.15 -91.80 -5.04
N PHE A 161 10.92 -91.69 -5.55
CA PHE A 161 10.13 -92.86 -5.96
C PHE A 161 10.82 -93.67 -7.07
N LEU A 162 11.29 -93.00 -8.12
CA LEU A 162 11.99 -93.65 -9.23
C LEU A 162 13.31 -94.32 -8.78
N ILE A 163 14.06 -93.69 -7.87
CA ILE A 163 15.28 -94.27 -7.30
C ILE A 163 14.93 -95.55 -6.52
N LYS A 164 13.92 -95.50 -5.64
CA LYS A 164 13.47 -96.69 -4.89
C LYS A 164 13.02 -97.81 -5.80
N TRP A 165 12.20 -97.50 -6.81
CA TRP A 165 11.72 -98.48 -7.77
C TRP A 165 12.87 -99.14 -8.55
N LYS A 166 13.85 -98.35 -8.99
CA LYS A 166 15.04 -98.86 -9.70
C LYS A 166 15.88 -99.81 -8.84
N LEU A 167 16.06 -99.50 -7.56
CA LEU A 167 16.77 -100.37 -6.61
C LEU A 167 16.01 -101.67 -6.28
N SER A 168 14.69 -101.71 -6.44
CA SER A 168 13.88 -102.93 -6.23
C SER A 168 13.81 -103.86 -7.45
N PHE A 169 14.18 -103.40 -8.64
CA PHE A 169 14.11 -104.16 -9.90
C PHE A 169 15.48 -104.57 -10.47
N ASN A 170 16.59 -104.19 -9.82
CA ASN A 170 17.95 -104.63 -10.14
C ASN A 170 18.70 -104.85 -8.80
N PRO A 171 18.68 -106.06 -8.23
CA PRO A 171 19.47 -106.39 -7.03
C PRO A 171 20.98 -106.36 -7.28
#